data_AF-A0A836T2R2-F1
#
_entry.id   AF-A0A836T2R2-F1
#
_cell.length_a   1.000
_cell.length_b   1.000
_cell.length_c   1.000
_cell.angle_alpha   90.00
_cell.angle_beta   90.00
_cell.angle_gamma   90.00
#
_symmetry.space_group_name_H-M   'P 1'
#
loop_
_entity.id
_entity.type
_entity.pdbx_description
1 polymer ?
#
loop_
_entity_poly.entity_id
_entity_poly.type
_entity_poly.pdbx_seq_one_letter_code
_entity_poly.pdbx_strand_id
1 'polypeptide(L)'
;MNDLVEKHQYRYQSTPPYELISHQELSAKEVLYLKQFVDIFDRYYNSKRFRFSINALLEKMDPVTLFNRLLEYHDSHSLLMNPVSLDEHYRIFQDTFYPDPTPMEQDLLKLDYLYSQRSFRLPGILSAKSPVKTWKQDRKTPIIPFAHEIEISGSQALLKETKHPVYYAIAHSQNGDGYFRRPTVNVISEA
;
A
#
# COMPACT_ATOMS: atom_id res chain seq x y z
N MET A 1 10.49 -22.34 33.07
CA MET A 1 10.73 -21.80 31.71
C MET A 1 11.58 -22.76 30.89
N ASN A 2 12.70 -23.24 31.43
CA ASN A 2 13.57 -24.25 30.78
C ASN A 2 12.83 -25.56 30.45
N ASP A 3 11.95 -26.04 31.33
CA ASP A 3 11.17 -27.27 31.08
C ASP A 3 10.28 -27.19 29.82
N LEU A 4 9.81 -25.99 29.47
CA LEU A 4 9.00 -25.78 28.26
C LEU A 4 9.89 -25.71 27.00
N VAL A 5 11.11 -25.21 27.13
CA VAL A 5 12.11 -25.14 26.05
C VAL A 5 12.52 -26.55 25.61
N GLU A 6 12.86 -27.41 26.57
CA GLU A 6 13.23 -28.80 26.30
C GLU A 6 12.05 -29.61 25.76
N LYS A 7 10.87 -29.48 26.37
CA LYS A 7 9.66 -30.21 25.98
C LYS A 7 9.26 -29.96 24.52
N HIS A 8 9.37 -28.72 24.04
CA HIS A 8 8.96 -28.32 22.69
C HIS A 8 10.12 -28.09 21.73
N GLN A 9 11.35 -28.44 22.15
CA GLN A 9 12.57 -28.37 21.35
C GLN A 9 12.83 -26.99 20.74
N TYR A 10 12.59 -25.92 21.50
CA TYR A 10 12.84 -24.56 21.05
C TYR A 10 14.34 -24.34 20.79
N ARG A 11 14.66 -23.84 19.60
CA ARG A 11 16.00 -23.38 19.21
C ARG A 11 15.93 -21.87 18.98
N TYR A 12 16.87 -21.15 19.57
CA TYR A 12 16.95 -19.69 19.49
C TYR A 12 18.41 -19.23 19.48
N GLN A 13 18.68 -18.00 19.05
CA GLN A 13 20.03 -17.43 19.07
C GLN A 13 20.57 -17.35 20.50
N SER A 14 21.83 -17.71 20.72
CA SER A 14 22.45 -17.68 22.05
C SER A 14 22.83 -16.26 22.52
N THR A 15 22.80 -15.29 21.62
CA THR A 15 23.10 -13.88 21.88
C THR A 15 21.87 -13.00 21.59
N PRO A 16 21.72 -11.86 22.28
CA PRO A 16 20.69 -10.88 21.94
C PRO A 16 20.83 -10.36 20.48
N PRO A 17 19.71 -10.08 19.79
CA PRO A 17 18.33 -10.40 20.18
C PRO A 17 18.08 -11.92 20.13
N TYR A 18 17.53 -12.51 21.20
CA TYR A 18 17.29 -13.97 21.35
C TYR A 18 16.19 -14.48 20.40
N GLU A 19 16.44 -14.43 19.11
CA GLU A 19 15.44 -14.75 18.09
C GLU A 19 15.17 -16.25 18.01
N LEU A 20 13.89 -16.59 17.84
CA LEU A 20 13.48 -17.95 17.51
C LEU A 20 14.12 -18.39 16.18
N ILE A 21 14.71 -19.58 16.18
CA ILE A 21 15.23 -20.28 15.01
C ILE A 21 14.24 -21.36 14.59
N SER A 22 13.76 -22.20 15.50
CA SER A 22 12.79 -23.27 15.20
C SER A 22 12.18 -23.85 16.49
N HIS A 23 11.12 -24.64 16.38
CA HIS A 23 10.66 -25.55 17.43
C HIS A 23 10.08 -26.84 16.83
N GLN A 24 9.58 -27.75 17.66
CA GLN A 24 9.09 -29.07 17.24
C GLN A 24 8.10 -29.05 16.06
N GLU A 25 7.24 -28.03 15.96
CA GLU A 25 6.18 -27.94 14.93
C GLU A 25 6.45 -26.82 13.91
N LEU A 26 7.58 -26.12 14.02
CA LEU A 26 7.93 -24.99 13.17
C LEU A 26 9.41 -25.03 12.84
N SER A 27 9.69 -25.45 11.61
CA SER A 27 11.05 -25.52 11.08
C SER A 27 11.68 -24.14 10.93
N ALA A 28 13.00 -24.09 10.82
CA ALA A 28 13.71 -22.84 10.61
C ALA A 28 13.32 -22.13 9.30
N LYS A 29 12.95 -22.89 8.28
CA LYS A 29 12.44 -22.35 7.02
C LYS A 29 11.08 -21.68 7.21
N GLU A 30 10.18 -22.28 7.99
CA GLU A 30 8.87 -21.70 8.28
C GLU A 30 8.97 -20.47 9.17
N VAL A 31 9.87 -20.46 10.17
CA VAL A 31 10.15 -19.26 10.96
C VAL A 31 10.66 -18.13 10.08
N LEU A 32 11.59 -18.41 9.16
CA LEU A 32 12.12 -17.41 8.23
C LEU A 32 11.01 -16.86 7.32
N TYR A 33 10.19 -17.74 6.75
CA TYR A 33 9.04 -17.35 5.95
C TYR A 33 8.09 -16.43 6.72
N LEU A 34 7.72 -16.78 7.96
CA LEU A 34 6.82 -15.96 8.77
C LEU A 34 7.41 -14.57 9.06
N LYS A 35 8.71 -14.48 9.34
CA LYS A 35 9.40 -13.19 9.53
C LYS A 35 9.31 -12.32 8.27
N GLN A 36 9.59 -12.91 7.11
CA GLN A 36 9.53 -12.19 5.83
C GLN A 36 8.09 -11.80 5.46
N PHE A 37 7.13 -12.69 5.70
CA PHE A 37 5.71 -12.42 5.47
C PHE A 37 5.21 -11.26 6.32
N VAL A 38 5.55 -11.22 7.62
CA VAL A 38 5.17 -10.13 8.52
C VAL A 38 5.76 -8.80 8.06
N ASP A 39 7.02 -8.78 7.63
CA ASP A 39 7.65 -7.57 7.09
C ASP A 39 6.94 -7.05 5.83
N ILE A 40 6.58 -7.94 4.89
CA ILE A 40 5.78 -7.57 3.70
C ILE A 40 4.39 -7.06 4.10
N PHE A 41 3.73 -7.75 5.04
CA PHE A 41 2.44 -7.33 5.57
C PHE A 41 2.51 -5.93 6.21
N ASP A 42 3.58 -5.63 6.95
CA ASP A 42 3.79 -4.34 7.57
C ASP A 42 3.97 -3.22 6.54
N ARG A 43 4.83 -3.46 5.53
CA ARG A 43 5.14 -2.50 4.46
C ARG A 43 3.89 -2.13 3.64
N TYR A 44 3.01 -3.09 3.36
CA TYR A 44 1.88 -2.89 2.44
C TYR A 44 0.53 -2.68 3.14
N TYR A 45 0.19 -3.54 4.12
CA TYR A 45 -1.11 -3.47 4.79
C TYR A 45 -1.12 -2.52 5.98
N ASN A 46 -0.11 -2.60 6.86
CA ASN A 46 -0.10 -1.76 8.07
C ASN A 46 0.27 -0.30 7.78
N SER A 47 1.02 -0.04 6.70
CA SER A 47 1.29 1.32 6.24
C SER A 47 0.05 2.10 5.79
N LYS A 48 -1.06 1.40 5.48
CA LYS A 48 -2.31 1.96 4.93
C LYS A 48 -2.17 2.74 3.62
N ARG A 49 -1.03 2.60 2.93
CA ARG A 49 -0.74 3.28 1.66
C ARG A 49 -1.51 2.69 0.47
N PHE A 50 -1.77 1.39 0.51
CA PHE A 50 -2.48 0.64 -0.53
C PHE A 50 -3.87 0.23 -0.07
N ARG A 51 -4.54 1.11 0.68
CA ARG A 51 -5.80 0.80 1.36
C ARG A 51 -6.87 0.35 0.39
N PHE A 52 -7.09 1.08 -0.70
CA PHE A 52 -8.17 0.79 -1.63
C PHE A 52 -7.80 -0.37 -2.56
N SER A 53 -6.58 -0.38 -3.10
CA SER A 53 -6.10 -1.45 -3.97
C SER A 53 -6.05 -2.80 -3.25
N ILE A 54 -5.56 -2.87 -2.00
CA ILE A 54 -5.58 -4.13 -1.25
C ILE A 54 -7.01 -4.60 -0.99
N ASN A 55 -7.93 -3.71 -0.57
CA ASN A 55 -9.33 -4.13 -0.37
C ASN A 55 -9.96 -4.67 -1.65
N ALA A 56 -9.71 -4.03 -2.81
CA ALA A 56 -10.19 -4.50 -4.10
C ALA A 56 -9.60 -5.87 -4.51
N LEU A 57 -8.34 -6.13 -4.15
CA LEU A 57 -7.71 -7.44 -4.40
C LEU A 57 -8.23 -8.52 -3.45
N LEU A 58 -8.51 -8.18 -2.19
CA LEU A 58 -9.06 -9.12 -1.19
C LEU A 58 -10.48 -9.60 -1.54
N GLU A 59 -11.20 -8.90 -2.40
CA GLU A 59 -12.46 -9.39 -2.98
C GLU A 59 -12.25 -10.51 -4.02
N LYS A 60 -11.02 -10.65 -4.55
CA LYS A 60 -10.66 -11.58 -5.64
C LYS A 60 -9.73 -12.71 -5.22
N MET A 61 -8.95 -12.53 -4.15
CA MET A 61 -7.99 -13.53 -3.66
C MET A 61 -7.85 -13.48 -2.15
N ASP A 62 -7.38 -14.57 -1.55
CA ASP A 62 -7.17 -14.63 -0.11
C ASP A 62 -5.95 -13.78 0.32
N PRO A 63 -5.91 -13.32 1.59
CA PRO A 63 -4.84 -12.48 2.08
C PRO A 63 -3.45 -13.12 1.98
N VAL A 64 -3.32 -14.42 2.27
CA VAL A 64 -2.03 -15.09 2.30
C VAL A 64 -1.43 -15.14 0.89
N THR A 65 -2.24 -15.48 -0.11
CA THR A 65 -1.84 -15.43 -1.52
C THR A 65 -1.41 -14.02 -1.96
N LEU A 66 -2.17 -13.00 -1.57
CA LEU A 66 -1.86 -11.60 -1.91
C LEU A 66 -0.47 -11.21 -1.39
N PHE A 67 -0.21 -11.39 -0.10
CA PHE A 67 1.07 -10.99 0.48
C PHE A 67 2.23 -11.91 0.08
N ASN A 68 1.96 -13.19 -0.22
CA ASN A 68 2.97 -14.08 -0.80
C ASN A 68 3.43 -13.61 -2.18
N ARG A 69 2.54 -13.10 -3.04
CA ARG A 69 2.97 -12.54 -4.35
C ARG A 69 3.90 -11.33 -4.19
N LEU A 70 3.62 -10.46 -3.22
CA LEU A 70 4.51 -9.34 -2.89
C LEU A 70 5.85 -9.81 -2.31
N LEU A 71 5.82 -10.84 -1.46
CA LEU A 71 7.00 -11.47 -0.90
C LEU A 71 7.89 -12.08 -2.00
N GLU A 72 7.29 -12.84 -2.92
CA GLU A 72 7.98 -13.43 -4.07
C GLU A 72 8.62 -12.37 -4.97
N TYR A 73 7.92 -11.25 -5.21
CA TYR A 73 8.51 -10.12 -5.93
C TYR A 73 9.76 -9.58 -5.20
N HIS A 74 9.66 -9.34 -3.89
CA HIS A 74 10.80 -8.81 -3.13
C HIS A 74 11.97 -9.79 -3.07
N ASP A 75 11.70 -11.08 -2.89
CA ASP A 75 12.74 -12.11 -2.81
C ASP A 75 13.48 -12.25 -4.16
N SER A 76 12.72 -12.38 -5.25
CA SER A 76 13.29 -12.50 -6.61
C SER A 76 14.12 -11.28 -7.05
N HIS A 77 13.87 -10.11 -6.47
CA HIS A 77 14.60 -8.86 -6.77
C HIS A 77 15.61 -8.47 -5.69
N SER A 78 15.87 -9.34 -4.70
CA SER A 78 16.79 -9.07 -3.57
C SER A 78 16.44 -7.81 -2.76
N LEU A 79 15.14 -7.54 -2.57
CA LEU A 79 14.61 -6.34 -1.90
C LEU A 79 14.14 -6.59 -0.45
N LEU A 80 14.19 -7.83 0.05
CA LEU A 80 13.71 -8.15 1.39
C LEU A 80 14.45 -7.37 2.49
N MET A 81 15.78 -7.31 2.39
CA MET A 81 16.63 -6.65 3.39
C MET A 81 16.95 -5.18 3.06
N ASN A 82 16.43 -4.68 1.94
CA ASN A 82 16.77 -3.36 1.44
C ASN A 82 15.59 -2.39 1.60
N PRO A 83 15.84 -1.13 2.04
CA PRO A 83 14.81 -0.11 2.06
C PRO A 83 14.40 0.23 0.62
N VAL A 84 13.10 0.36 0.42
CA VAL A 84 12.47 0.63 -0.86
C VAL A 84 11.84 2.03 -0.80
N SER A 85 12.03 2.84 -1.85
CA SER A 85 11.43 4.18 -1.90
C SER A 85 9.90 4.08 -2.00
N LEU A 86 9.18 5.15 -1.67
CA LEU A 86 7.72 5.15 -1.80
C LEU A 86 7.28 4.89 -3.24
N ASP A 87 7.86 5.61 -4.20
CA ASP A 87 7.54 5.45 -5.63
C ASP A 87 7.85 4.03 -6.10
N GLU A 88 8.91 3.43 -5.59
CA GLU A 88 9.27 2.04 -5.84
C GLU A 88 8.23 1.06 -5.29
N HIS A 89 7.69 1.29 -4.08
CA HIS A 89 6.62 0.45 -3.54
C HIS A 89 5.39 0.44 -4.46
N TYR A 90 5.02 1.59 -5.04
CA TYR A 90 3.91 1.65 -6.00
C TYR A 90 4.25 0.95 -7.31
N ARG A 91 5.50 1.02 -7.78
CA ARG A 91 5.96 0.23 -8.93
C ARG A 91 5.86 -1.27 -8.67
N ILE A 92 6.44 -1.74 -7.58
CA ILE A 92 6.38 -3.15 -7.19
C ILE A 92 4.93 -3.63 -7.11
N PHE A 93 4.06 -2.85 -6.47
CA PHE A 93 2.64 -3.21 -6.35
C PHE A 93 1.96 -3.32 -7.73
N GLN A 94 2.17 -2.33 -8.60
CA GLN A 94 1.64 -2.35 -9.95
C GLN A 94 2.17 -3.55 -10.74
N ASP A 95 3.48 -3.78 -10.76
CA ASP A 95 4.07 -4.89 -11.52
C ASP A 95 3.58 -6.25 -10.99
N THR A 96 3.32 -6.37 -9.69
CA THR A 96 2.86 -7.62 -9.05
C THR A 96 1.40 -7.94 -9.40
N PHE A 97 0.53 -6.94 -9.46
CA PHE A 97 -0.93 -7.16 -9.54
C PHE A 97 -1.58 -6.63 -10.82
N TYR A 98 -1.00 -5.58 -11.41
CA TYR A 98 -1.55 -4.84 -12.55
C TYR A 98 -0.45 -4.55 -13.60
N PRO A 99 0.20 -5.58 -14.18
CA PRO A 99 1.27 -5.38 -15.17
C PRO A 99 0.78 -4.57 -16.39
N ASP A 100 -0.48 -4.75 -16.77
CA ASP A 100 -1.20 -3.96 -17.78
C ASP A 100 -2.44 -3.32 -17.13
N PRO A 101 -2.28 -2.23 -16.36
CA PRO A 101 -3.32 -1.76 -15.47
C PRO A 101 -4.49 -1.14 -16.24
N THR A 102 -5.70 -1.62 -15.96
CA THR A 102 -6.94 -1.01 -16.46
C THR A 102 -7.09 0.43 -15.91
N PRO A 103 -7.90 1.28 -16.55
CA PRO A 103 -8.16 2.64 -16.03
C PRO A 103 -8.64 2.64 -14.56
N MET A 104 -9.40 1.63 -14.15
CA MET A 104 -9.88 1.47 -12.79
C MET A 104 -8.73 1.19 -11.81
N GLU A 105 -7.81 0.29 -12.16
CA GLU A 105 -6.66 -0.06 -11.33
C GLU A 105 -5.65 1.10 -11.23
N GLN A 106 -5.46 1.84 -12.33
CA GLN A 106 -4.66 3.07 -12.32
C GLN A 106 -5.27 4.12 -11.39
N ASP A 107 -6.58 4.33 -11.47
CA ASP A 107 -7.28 5.29 -10.61
C ASP A 107 -7.27 4.85 -9.13
N LEU A 108 -7.39 3.55 -8.84
CA LEU A 108 -7.23 3.04 -7.47
C LEU A 108 -5.84 3.33 -6.89
N LEU A 109 -4.78 3.02 -7.63
CA LEU A 109 -3.41 3.29 -7.16
C LEU A 109 -3.13 4.79 -7.00
N LYS A 110 -3.64 5.60 -7.93
CA LYS A 110 -3.57 7.07 -7.86
C LYS A 110 -4.29 7.59 -6.63
N LEU A 111 -5.48 7.07 -6.34
CA LEU A 111 -6.25 7.40 -5.14
C LEU A 111 -5.47 7.00 -3.88
N ASP A 112 -4.94 5.78 -3.82
CA ASP A 112 -4.13 5.29 -2.69
C ASP A 112 -2.93 6.20 -2.40
N TYR A 113 -2.20 6.63 -3.43
CA TYR A 113 -1.07 7.54 -3.28
C TYR A 113 -1.50 8.91 -2.73
N LEU A 114 -2.50 9.53 -3.34
CA LEU A 114 -2.95 10.88 -2.95
C LEU A 114 -3.67 10.88 -1.59
N TYR A 115 -4.29 9.77 -1.22
CA TYR A 115 -4.97 9.62 0.06
C TYR A 115 -3.97 9.33 1.19
N SER A 116 -2.85 8.66 0.92
CA SER A 116 -1.85 8.37 1.95
C SER A 116 -0.80 9.47 2.14
N GLN A 117 -0.56 10.30 1.11
CA GLN A 117 0.47 11.33 1.13
C GLN A 117 -0.07 12.71 0.76
N ARG A 118 0.41 13.74 1.46
CA ARG A 118 0.28 15.12 0.99
C ARG A 118 1.34 15.38 -0.08
N SER A 119 1.06 14.94 -1.31
CA SER A 119 1.97 15.14 -2.43
C SER A 119 1.42 16.12 -3.47
N PHE A 120 2.33 16.93 -4.00
CA PHE A 120 2.09 17.80 -5.15
C PHE A 120 2.30 17.09 -6.49
N ARG A 121 3.00 15.96 -6.47
CA ARG A 121 3.41 15.22 -7.66
C ARG A 121 3.08 13.75 -7.50
N LEU A 122 2.58 13.17 -8.57
CA LEU A 122 2.43 11.72 -8.66
C LEU A 122 3.75 11.11 -9.15
N PRO A 123 4.07 9.89 -8.72
CA PRO A 123 5.13 9.09 -9.32
C PRO A 123 4.86 8.94 -10.82
N GLY A 124 5.92 8.87 -11.63
CA GLY A 124 5.80 8.76 -13.09
C GLY A 124 4.95 7.57 -13.54
N ILE A 125 4.91 6.50 -12.74
CA ILE A 125 4.10 5.32 -13.00
C ILE A 125 2.59 5.55 -12.84
N LEU A 126 2.19 6.51 -11.98
CA LEU A 126 0.78 6.85 -11.75
C LEU A 126 0.31 8.05 -12.59
N SER A 127 1.24 8.91 -12.99
CA SER A 127 0.96 9.98 -13.94
C SER A 127 2.21 10.46 -14.65
N ALA A 128 2.18 10.44 -15.98
CA ALA A 128 3.26 11.00 -16.79
C ALA A 128 3.29 12.54 -16.78
N LYS A 129 2.22 13.22 -16.34
CA LYS A 129 2.10 14.69 -16.40
C LYS A 129 2.00 15.28 -15.01
N SER A 130 2.79 16.32 -14.76
CA SER A 130 2.63 17.12 -13.56
C SER A 130 1.29 17.87 -13.58
N PRO A 131 0.62 18.02 -12.43
CA PRO A 131 -0.60 18.81 -12.35
C PRO A 131 -0.33 20.25 -12.77
N VAL A 132 -1.19 20.77 -13.64
CA VAL A 132 -1.08 22.14 -14.18
C VAL A 132 -1.77 23.15 -13.26
N LYS A 133 -2.78 22.71 -12.49
CA LYS A 133 -3.59 23.55 -11.60
C LYS A 133 -3.63 22.98 -10.19
N THR A 134 -3.75 23.88 -9.22
CA THR A 134 -3.98 23.57 -7.81
C THR A 134 -5.34 24.06 -7.36
N TRP A 135 -5.86 23.49 -6.29
CA TRP A 135 -7.19 23.79 -5.78
C TRP A 135 -7.24 25.21 -5.21
N LYS A 136 -8.30 25.97 -5.51
CA LYS A 136 -8.42 27.39 -5.08
C LYS A 136 -8.40 27.51 -3.55
N GLN A 137 -8.93 26.52 -2.84
CA GLN A 137 -9.05 26.45 -1.38
C GLN A 137 -7.76 25.99 -0.70
N ASP A 138 -6.96 25.14 -1.36
CA ASP A 138 -5.62 24.77 -0.91
C ASP A 138 -4.65 24.75 -2.08
N ARG A 139 -3.80 25.78 -2.18
CA ARG A 139 -2.76 25.89 -3.21
C ARG A 139 -1.72 24.78 -3.15
N LYS A 140 -1.70 24.01 -2.05
CA LYS A 140 -0.85 22.83 -1.89
C LYS A 140 -1.47 21.53 -2.38
N THR A 141 -2.75 21.55 -2.77
CA THR A 141 -3.45 20.37 -3.28
C THR A 141 -3.57 20.47 -4.79
N PRO A 142 -2.96 19.54 -5.55
CA PRO A 142 -3.12 19.50 -7.00
C PRO A 142 -4.53 19.07 -7.40
N ILE A 143 -4.99 19.55 -8.55
CA ILE A 143 -6.20 19.05 -9.21
C ILE A 143 -5.78 17.94 -10.17
N ILE A 144 -6.31 16.73 -9.94
CA ILE A 144 -5.89 15.52 -10.64
C ILE A 144 -7.10 14.89 -11.36
N PRO A 145 -6.96 14.49 -12.63
CA PRO A 145 -8.02 13.79 -13.36
C PRO A 145 -8.09 12.29 -13.00
N PHE A 146 -9.32 11.80 -12.91
CA PHE A 146 -9.68 10.39 -12.78
C PHE A 146 -10.65 10.02 -13.90
N ALA A 147 -10.57 8.80 -14.42
CA ALA A 147 -11.53 8.26 -15.39
C ALA A 147 -12.86 7.84 -14.70
N HIS A 148 -12.86 7.75 -13.37
CA HIS A 148 -13.99 7.31 -12.58
C HIS A 148 -14.47 8.38 -11.58
N GLU A 149 -15.76 8.34 -11.27
CA GLU A 149 -16.31 8.99 -10.10
C GLU A 149 -15.97 8.16 -8.85
N ILE A 150 -15.55 8.83 -7.77
CA ILE A 150 -15.01 8.20 -6.57
C ILE A 150 -16.00 8.35 -5.42
N GLU A 151 -16.43 7.23 -4.85
CA GLU A 151 -17.23 7.19 -3.64
C GLU A 151 -16.50 6.37 -2.56
N ILE A 152 -16.18 6.99 -1.42
CA ILE A 152 -15.41 6.33 -0.35
C ILE A 152 -16.33 5.98 0.82
N SER A 153 -16.34 4.71 1.21
CA SER A 153 -16.99 4.21 2.41
C SER A 153 -16.01 3.39 3.23
N GLY A 154 -15.62 3.91 4.41
CA GLY A 154 -14.70 3.17 5.28
C GLY A 154 -13.34 2.92 4.62
N SER A 155 -13.05 1.67 4.30
CA SER A 155 -11.81 1.22 3.62
C SER A 155 -11.96 0.95 2.13
N GLN A 156 -13.19 1.04 1.63
CA GLN A 156 -13.51 0.77 0.24
C GLN A 156 -13.64 2.08 -0.53
N ALA A 157 -13.26 2.03 -1.81
CA ALA A 157 -13.53 3.06 -2.80
C ALA A 157 -14.30 2.40 -3.95
N LEU A 158 -15.51 2.88 -4.20
CA LEU A 158 -16.29 2.51 -5.37
C LEU A 158 -15.96 3.48 -6.49
N LEU A 159 -15.49 2.94 -7.61
CA LEU A 159 -15.17 3.69 -8.82
C LEU A 159 -16.25 3.45 -9.87
N LYS A 160 -16.97 4.50 -10.26
CA LYS A 160 -18.01 4.44 -11.30
C LYS A 160 -17.46 5.01 -12.60
N GLU A 161 -17.56 4.26 -13.69
CA GLU A 161 -17.04 4.69 -14.98
C GLU A 161 -17.74 5.95 -15.49
N THR A 162 -16.97 6.87 -16.07
CA THR A 162 -17.49 8.13 -16.62
C THR A 162 -17.03 8.33 -18.06
N LYS A 163 -17.84 9.03 -18.86
CA LYS A 163 -17.50 9.33 -20.27
C LYS A 163 -16.36 10.34 -20.41
N HIS A 164 -16.19 11.20 -19.43
CA HIS A 164 -15.20 12.28 -19.42
C HIS A 164 -14.50 12.31 -18.06
N PRO A 165 -13.19 12.60 -18.02
CA PRO A 165 -12.46 12.63 -16.76
C PRO A 165 -13.11 13.56 -15.73
N VAL A 166 -13.21 13.08 -14.49
CA VAL A 166 -13.64 13.85 -13.33
C VAL A 166 -12.40 14.34 -12.59
N TYR A 167 -12.39 15.61 -12.22
CA TYR A 167 -11.24 16.23 -11.58
C TYR A 167 -11.44 16.29 -10.07
N TYR A 168 -10.41 15.87 -9.33
CA TYR A 168 -10.45 15.80 -7.88
C TYR A 168 -9.30 16.57 -7.23
N ALA A 169 -9.59 17.15 -6.07
CA ALA A 169 -8.62 17.68 -5.12
C ALA A 169 -8.69 16.86 -3.82
N ILE A 170 -7.66 16.04 -3.57
CA ILE A 170 -7.56 15.23 -2.35
C ILE A 170 -6.81 16.04 -1.29
N ALA A 171 -7.55 16.60 -0.33
CA ALA A 171 -7.03 17.56 0.63
C ALA A 171 -6.85 16.94 2.02
N HIS A 172 -5.66 17.16 2.58
CA HIS A 172 -5.26 16.70 3.92
C HIS A 172 -5.43 17.82 4.95
N SER A 173 -5.62 17.46 6.22
CA SER A 173 -5.70 18.43 7.31
C SER A 173 -4.45 19.32 7.39
N GLN A 174 -4.62 20.63 7.57
CA GLN A 174 -3.52 21.60 7.59
C GLN A 174 -2.72 21.60 8.91
N ASN A 175 -3.33 21.17 10.02
CA ASN A 175 -2.85 21.50 11.38
C ASN A 175 -2.20 20.33 12.12
N GLY A 176 -1.50 19.42 11.44
CA GLY A 176 -0.82 18.28 12.09
C GLY A 176 -1.76 17.16 12.58
N ASP A 177 -3.07 17.39 12.61
CA ASP A 177 -4.12 16.39 12.87
C ASP A 177 -4.27 15.31 11.78
N GLY A 178 -3.35 15.25 10.80
CA GLY A 178 -3.44 14.33 9.65
C GLY A 178 -3.51 12.85 10.06
N TYR A 179 -2.98 12.50 11.23
CA TYR A 179 -3.10 11.16 11.80
C TYR A 179 -4.55 10.81 12.23
N PHE A 180 -5.33 11.81 12.64
CA PHE A 180 -6.69 11.61 13.16
C PHE A 180 -7.78 11.92 12.12
N ARG A 181 -7.48 12.78 11.14
CA ARG A 181 -8.44 13.23 10.13
C ARG A 181 -8.10 12.65 8.77
N ARG A 182 -9.02 11.83 8.27
CA ARG A 182 -8.97 11.29 6.92
C ARG A 182 -8.95 12.43 5.89
N PRO A 183 -8.21 12.27 4.78
CA PRO A 183 -8.27 13.19 3.66
C PRO A 183 -9.69 13.33 3.12
N THR A 184 -10.01 14.52 2.65
CA THR A 184 -11.25 14.82 1.95
C THR A 184 -11.04 14.66 0.44
N VAL A 185 -12.02 14.07 -0.24
CA VAL A 185 -12.00 13.90 -1.70
C VAL A 185 -13.01 14.87 -2.28
N ASN A 186 -12.52 15.92 -2.95
CA ASN A 186 -13.35 17.03 -3.41
C ASN A 186 -13.44 17.02 -4.93
N VAL A 187 -14.66 16.89 -5.47
CA VAL A 187 -14.93 17.00 -6.91
C VAL A 187 -14.79 18.46 -7.35
N ILE A 188 -14.14 18.70 -8.49
CA ILE A 188 -13.96 20.02 -9.08
C ILE A 188 -14.86 20.15 -10.31
N SER A 189 -15.92 20.94 -10.19
CA SER A 189 -16.87 21.21 -11.28
C SER A 189 -16.34 22.19 -12.34
N GLU A 190 -15.28 22.95 -12.03
CA GLU A 190 -14.64 23.94 -12.91
C GLU A 190 -13.14 23.61 -13.06
N ALA A 191 -12.81 22.65 -13.94
CA ALA A 191 -11.42 22.25 -14.20
C ALA A 191 -10.87 22.86 -15.49
#